data_AF-A0A4Y2VTP1-F1
#
_entry.id   AF-A0A4Y2VTP1-F1
#
_cell.length_a   1.000
_cell.length_b   1.000
_cell.length_c   1.000
_cell.angle_alpha   90.00
_cell.angle_beta   90.00
_cell.angle_gamma   90.00
#
_symmetry.space_group_name_H-M   'P 1'
#
loop_
_entity.id
_entity.type
_entity.pdbx_description
1 polymer ?
#
loop_
_entity_poly.entity_id
_entity_poly.type
_entity_poly.pdbx_seq_one_letter_code
_entity_poly.pdbx_strand_id
1 'polypeptide(L)'
;PGVKATVKLVGDRFLWPGYKKQVSEWTRCCVPCQRGKIQRHTVSPLGTYPVPRHRFDHVHIDLVGPLPPSRGYTYALTCVDRFSRWPEVIPLKDIKAETVAFKFYANWIARFGVPERLTSDQGRQFDSRLFREFARLLGVKVVHTTPYHPQANGSVKKLHRQLKSAIRAHATERWTVVLASILLGIRASVKEPLNCSVAEMVYGTPIPLPGEFFSVNKTLSTNDFLASLQQRMSSLRPIPMSQHCRRKVFVHKELNNCSHVFLREDRLTKSLVSPYSGPHLVVSRTSKHFTIQVGSRQQTVSIDRLKPAFQLAEIQPFRVNFSI
;
A
#
# COMPACT_ATOMS: atom_id res chain seq x y z
N PRO A 1 26.52 21.61 12.73
CA PRO A 1 27.45 20.49 13.05
C PRO A 1 26.67 19.26 13.57
N GLY A 2 27.26 18.07 13.53
CA GLY A 2 26.72 16.87 14.20
C GLY A 2 27.31 16.70 15.61
N VAL A 3 26.79 15.74 16.39
CA VAL A 3 27.16 15.52 17.80
C VAL A 3 28.68 15.48 18.02
N LYS A 4 29.42 14.64 17.27
CA LYS A 4 30.88 14.52 17.42
C LYS A 4 31.62 15.85 17.18
N ALA A 5 31.20 16.61 16.18
CA ALA A 5 31.80 17.90 15.85
C ALA A 5 31.51 18.94 16.94
N THR A 6 30.27 18.98 17.45
CA THR A 6 29.90 19.91 18.54
C THR A 6 30.65 19.57 19.82
N VAL A 7 30.75 18.29 20.18
CA VAL A 7 31.51 17.85 21.37
C VAL A 7 32.98 18.23 21.28
N LYS A 8 33.60 18.08 20.10
CA LYS A 8 34.98 18.51 19.87
C LYS A 8 35.13 20.02 20.03
N LEU A 9 34.31 20.81 19.31
CA LEU A 9 34.37 22.28 19.36
C LEU A 9 34.16 22.84 20.78
N VAL A 10 33.26 22.25 21.56
CA VAL A 10 33.06 22.66 22.95
C VAL A 10 34.23 22.21 23.82
N GLY A 11 34.69 20.96 23.66
CA GLY A 11 35.82 20.43 24.43
C GLY A 11 37.15 21.15 24.19
N ASP A 12 37.33 21.76 23.02
CA ASP A 12 38.51 22.57 22.70
C ASP A 12 38.53 23.93 23.45
N ARG A 13 37.40 24.37 24.04
CA ARG A 13 37.25 25.70 24.67
C ARG A 13 36.76 25.66 26.11
N PHE A 14 35.95 24.67 26.46
CA PHE A 14 35.24 24.58 27.73
C PHE A 14 35.25 23.13 28.23
N LEU A 15 35.59 22.93 29.50
CA LEU A 15 35.69 21.62 30.13
C LEU A 15 34.96 21.65 31.47
N TRP A 16 34.02 20.72 31.66
CA TRP A 16 33.35 20.49 32.95
C TRP A 16 32.96 19.01 33.10
N PRO A 17 32.74 18.51 34.33
CA PRO A 17 32.35 17.12 34.54
C PRO A 17 31.08 16.76 33.75
N GLY A 18 31.18 15.74 32.90
CA GLY A 18 30.05 15.27 32.09
C GLY A 18 29.72 16.10 30.84
N TYR A 19 30.53 17.09 30.46
CA TYR A 19 30.25 17.96 29.30
C TYR A 19 29.95 17.20 28.01
N LYS A 20 30.70 16.12 27.72
CA LYS A 20 30.48 15.29 26.52
C LYS A 20 29.05 14.75 26.47
N LYS A 21 28.50 14.33 27.61
CA LYS A 21 27.13 13.79 27.71
C LYS A 21 26.10 14.89 27.48
N GLN A 22 26.24 16.01 28.18
CA GLN A 22 25.30 17.13 28.09
C GLN A 22 25.29 17.77 26.69
N VAL A 23 26.46 18.01 26.09
CA VAL A 23 26.57 18.55 24.72
C VAL A 23 26.00 17.58 23.70
N SER A 24 26.20 16.28 23.89
CA SER A 24 25.61 15.26 23.01
C SER A 24 24.09 15.23 23.11
N GLU A 25 23.56 15.31 24.32
CA GLU A 25 22.12 15.33 24.58
C GLU A 25 21.47 16.59 24.03
N TRP A 26 22.06 17.76 24.29
CA TRP A 26 21.60 19.04 23.74
C TRP A 26 21.58 19.03 22.21
N THR A 27 22.66 18.55 21.59
CA THR A 27 22.75 18.46 20.12
C THR A 27 21.70 17.49 19.55
N ARG A 28 21.38 16.41 20.27
CA ARG A 28 20.36 15.43 19.89
C ARG A 28 18.93 16.00 20.02
N CYS A 29 18.68 16.83 21.03
CA CYS A 29 17.38 17.43 21.32
C CYS A 29 17.08 18.71 20.53
N CYS A 30 18.04 19.24 19.76
CA CYS A 30 17.85 20.41 18.91
C CYS A 30 16.73 20.19 17.86
N VAL A 31 15.54 20.75 18.08
CA VAL A 31 14.36 20.57 17.22
C VAL A 31 14.59 20.97 15.76
N PRO A 32 15.20 22.14 15.43
CA PRO A 32 15.51 22.48 14.04
C PRO A 32 16.42 21.45 13.36
N CYS A 33 17.44 20.95 14.07
CA CYS A 33 18.31 19.91 13.54
C CYS A 33 17.57 18.58 13.34
N GLN A 34 16.67 18.21 14.27
CA GLN A 34 15.88 16.99 14.16
C GLN A 34 14.90 17.03 12.99
N ARG A 35 14.33 18.19 12.68
CA ARG A 35 13.42 18.43 11.54
C ARG A 35 14.14 18.49 10.20
N GLY A 36 15.30 19.16 10.14
CA GLY A 36 16.04 19.38 8.90
C GLY A 36 16.94 18.22 8.48
N LYS A 37 17.61 17.56 9.44
CA LYS A 37 18.63 16.55 9.12
C LYS A 37 18.03 15.15 9.03
N ILE A 38 18.12 14.58 7.82
CA ILE A 38 17.84 13.17 7.54
C ILE A 38 19.15 12.39 7.73
N GLN A 39 19.24 11.59 8.79
CA GLN A 39 20.35 10.63 8.93
C GLN A 39 19.98 9.28 8.32
N ARG A 40 18.84 8.73 8.73
CA ARG A 40 18.31 7.45 8.24
C ARG A 40 16.80 7.44 8.37
N HIS A 41 16.10 6.93 7.36
CA HIS A 41 14.66 6.74 7.43
C HIS A 41 14.31 5.43 8.13
N THR A 42 13.19 5.46 8.85
CA THR A 42 12.54 4.26 9.38
C THR A 42 12.03 3.40 8.21
N VAL A 43 12.36 2.12 8.25
CA VAL A 43 11.90 1.10 7.30
C VAL A 43 11.45 -0.09 8.14
N SER A 44 10.14 -0.23 8.32
CA SER A 44 9.55 -1.36 9.02
C SER A 44 9.61 -2.64 8.19
N PRO A 45 9.56 -3.82 8.84
CA PRO A 45 9.40 -5.08 8.14
C PRO A 45 8.11 -5.06 7.30
N LEU A 46 8.20 -5.58 6.07
CA LEU A 46 7.01 -5.75 5.24
C LEU A 46 6.00 -6.63 5.98
N GLY A 47 4.76 -6.16 6.06
CA GLY A 47 3.69 -6.98 6.62
C GLY A 47 3.46 -8.24 5.81
N THR A 48 3.55 -9.41 6.44
CA THR A 48 3.09 -10.66 5.87
C THR A 48 1.56 -10.64 5.88
N TYR A 49 0.96 -10.42 4.72
CA TYR A 49 -0.48 -10.58 4.56
C TYR A 49 -0.76 -12.06 4.29
N PRO A 50 -1.69 -12.70 5.03
CA PRO A 50 -2.02 -14.11 4.82
C PRO A 50 -2.40 -14.33 3.37
N VAL A 51 -1.83 -15.37 2.77
CA VAL A 51 -2.18 -15.76 1.41
C VAL A 51 -3.65 -16.24 1.43
N PRO A 52 -4.52 -15.77 0.52
CA PRO A 52 -5.91 -16.23 0.48
C PRO A 52 -5.97 -17.74 0.26
N ARG A 53 -6.97 -18.41 0.83
CA ARG A 53 -7.08 -19.88 0.76
C ARG A 53 -7.77 -20.32 -0.52
N HIS A 54 -8.80 -19.61 -0.94
CA HIS A 54 -9.55 -19.91 -2.16
C HIS A 54 -9.56 -18.71 -3.12
N ARG A 55 -9.96 -18.99 -4.37
CA ARG A 55 -10.16 -17.98 -5.40
C ARG A 55 -11.28 -17.03 -4.96
N PHE A 56 -11.11 -15.75 -5.23
CA PHE A 56 -12.10 -14.70 -4.96
C PHE A 56 -12.41 -14.42 -3.48
N ASP A 57 -11.78 -15.12 -2.52
CA ASP A 57 -11.95 -14.85 -1.08
C ASP A 57 -11.53 -13.43 -0.69
N HIS A 58 -10.45 -12.93 -1.32
CA HIS A 58 -9.86 -11.64 -0.99
C HIS A 58 -9.67 -10.80 -2.25
N VAL A 59 -10.50 -9.78 -2.38
CA VAL A 59 -10.55 -8.90 -3.55
C VAL A 59 -10.04 -7.53 -3.17
N HIS A 60 -9.19 -6.97 -4.03
CA HIS A 60 -8.75 -5.59 -3.92
C HIS A 60 -9.51 -4.73 -4.91
N ILE A 61 -10.07 -3.62 -4.45
CA ILE A 61 -10.77 -2.65 -5.28
C ILE A 61 -10.11 -1.26 -5.19
N ASP A 62 -10.12 -0.56 -6.31
CA ASP A 62 -9.55 0.79 -6.41
C ASP A 62 -10.14 1.52 -7.63
N LEU A 63 -10.01 2.84 -7.65
CA LEU A 63 -10.49 3.68 -8.73
C LEU A 63 -9.33 4.27 -9.53
N VAL A 64 -9.50 4.30 -10.84
CA VAL A 64 -8.60 4.98 -11.77
C VAL A 64 -9.33 6.16 -12.38
N GLY A 65 -8.76 7.36 -12.25
CA GLY A 65 -9.20 8.54 -12.98
C GLY A 65 -8.73 9.85 -12.36
N PRO A 66 -9.14 10.99 -12.96
CA PRO A 66 -9.90 11.06 -14.21
C PRO A 66 -9.05 10.61 -15.43
N LEU A 67 -9.65 9.84 -16.32
CA LEU A 67 -9.14 9.45 -17.63
C LEU A 67 -9.78 10.33 -18.72
N PRO A 68 -9.18 10.41 -19.94
CA PRO A 68 -9.81 11.08 -21.07
C PRO A 68 -11.24 10.56 -21.28
N PRO A 69 -12.24 11.43 -21.51
CA PRO A 69 -13.61 11.02 -21.73
C PRO A 69 -13.73 10.02 -22.88
N SER A 70 -14.32 8.86 -22.61
CA SER A 70 -14.50 7.80 -23.59
C SER A 70 -15.93 7.27 -23.51
N ARG A 71 -16.76 7.59 -24.51
CA ARG A 71 -18.21 7.28 -24.49
C ARG A 71 -18.92 7.77 -23.21
N GLY A 72 -18.49 8.92 -22.68
CA GLY A 72 -19.01 9.50 -21.44
C GLY A 72 -18.46 8.89 -20.13
N TYR A 73 -17.54 7.93 -20.21
CA TYR A 73 -16.84 7.36 -19.05
C TYR A 73 -15.51 8.09 -18.84
N THR A 74 -15.26 8.48 -17.59
CA THR A 74 -14.06 9.24 -17.18
C THR A 74 -13.31 8.56 -16.02
N TYR A 75 -13.90 7.51 -15.43
CA TYR A 75 -13.30 6.74 -14.35
C TYR A 75 -13.38 5.24 -14.66
N ALA A 76 -12.63 4.44 -13.93
CA ALA A 76 -12.76 2.99 -13.96
C ALA A 76 -12.60 2.38 -12.57
N LEU A 77 -13.50 1.46 -12.20
CA LEU A 77 -13.36 0.61 -11.03
C LEU A 77 -12.52 -0.61 -11.40
N THR A 78 -11.39 -0.76 -10.72
CA THR A 78 -10.52 -1.93 -10.88
C THR A 78 -10.73 -2.88 -9.71
N CYS A 79 -10.99 -4.15 -10.01
CA CYS A 79 -11.11 -5.22 -9.03
C CYS A 79 -10.06 -6.29 -9.34
N VAL A 80 -9.33 -6.75 -8.33
CA VAL A 80 -8.28 -7.76 -8.50
C VAL A 80 -8.42 -8.84 -7.45
N ASP A 81 -8.58 -10.08 -7.87
CA ASP A 81 -8.50 -11.23 -6.97
C ASP A 81 -7.05 -11.43 -6.50
N ARG A 82 -6.85 -11.57 -5.19
CA ARG A 82 -5.53 -11.75 -4.62
C ARG A 82 -4.96 -13.16 -4.86
N PHE A 83 -5.83 -14.17 -4.96
CA PHE A 83 -5.41 -15.55 -5.23
C PHE A 83 -4.95 -15.67 -6.67
N SER A 84 -5.86 -15.42 -7.61
CA SER A 84 -5.64 -15.69 -9.03
C SER A 84 -4.95 -14.55 -9.78
N ARG A 85 -4.91 -13.35 -9.18
CA ARG A 85 -4.56 -12.09 -9.86
C ARG A 85 -5.54 -11.71 -10.99
N TRP A 86 -6.74 -12.30 -11.00
CA TRP A 86 -7.79 -11.99 -11.98
C TRP A 86 -8.16 -10.51 -11.96
N PRO A 87 -7.98 -9.79 -13.09
CA PRO A 87 -8.35 -8.39 -13.19
C PRO A 87 -9.75 -8.23 -13.80
N GLU A 88 -10.54 -7.36 -13.18
CA GLU A 88 -11.73 -6.75 -13.77
C GLU A 88 -11.58 -5.24 -13.75
N VAL A 89 -11.96 -4.60 -14.86
CA VAL A 89 -11.92 -3.14 -15.00
C VAL A 89 -13.26 -2.70 -15.57
N ILE A 90 -13.98 -1.90 -14.81
CA ILE A 90 -15.37 -1.52 -15.09
C ILE A 90 -15.41 0.00 -15.32
N PRO A 91 -15.75 0.48 -16.53
CA PRO A 91 -15.88 1.91 -16.80
C PRO A 91 -16.99 2.56 -15.96
N LEU A 92 -16.70 3.75 -15.44
CA LEU A 92 -17.57 4.56 -14.59
C LEU A 92 -17.69 6.00 -15.11
N LYS A 93 -18.90 6.56 -15.02
CA LYS A 93 -19.17 7.97 -15.35
C LYS A 93 -18.85 8.90 -14.17
N ASP A 94 -19.05 8.40 -12.96
CA ASP A 94 -18.77 9.09 -11.71
C ASP A 94 -18.23 8.12 -10.65
N ILE A 95 -17.74 8.68 -9.55
CA ILE A 95 -17.17 7.94 -8.42
C ILE A 95 -18.09 7.94 -7.18
N LYS A 96 -19.40 8.14 -7.37
CA LYS A 96 -20.35 8.10 -6.26
C LYS A 96 -20.40 6.70 -5.67
N ALA A 97 -20.60 6.62 -4.35
CA ALA A 97 -20.63 5.35 -3.64
C ALA A 97 -21.70 4.39 -4.17
N GLU A 98 -22.88 4.91 -4.54
CA GLU A 98 -23.98 4.14 -5.13
C GLU A 98 -23.57 3.51 -6.46
N THR A 99 -23.03 4.31 -7.39
CA THR A 99 -22.53 3.84 -8.68
C THR A 99 -21.48 2.74 -8.51
N VAL A 100 -20.53 2.94 -7.59
CA VAL A 100 -19.47 1.97 -7.31
C VAL A 100 -20.03 0.68 -6.73
N ALA A 101 -20.94 0.75 -5.76
CA ALA A 101 -21.57 -0.43 -5.14
C ALA A 101 -22.37 -1.24 -6.17
N PHE A 102 -23.23 -0.58 -6.96
CA PHE A 102 -24.01 -1.22 -8.01
C PHE A 102 -23.12 -1.88 -9.07
N LYS A 103 -22.08 -1.17 -9.53
CA LYS A 103 -21.17 -1.70 -10.55
C LYS A 103 -20.33 -2.86 -10.02
N PHE A 104 -19.89 -2.81 -8.76
CA PHE A 104 -19.22 -3.92 -8.11
C PHE A 104 -20.14 -5.14 -7.97
N TYR A 105 -21.39 -4.94 -7.55
CA TYR A 105 -22.38 -6.02 -7.48
C TYR A 105 -22.59 -6.68 -8.84
N ALA A 106 -22.93 -5.90 -9.86
CA ALA A 106 -23.30 -6.41 -11.18
C ALA A 106 -22.13 -7.08 -11.93
N ASN A 107 -20.89 -6.63 -11.73
CA ASN A 107 -19.75 -7.10 -12.52
C ASN A 107 -18.81 -8.04 -11.75
N TRP A 108 -18.86 -8.05 -10.43
CA TRP A 108 -18.06 -8.95 -9.60
C TRP A 108 -18.93 -9.96 -8.86
N ILE A 109 -19.79 -9.48 -7.95
CA ILE A 109 -20.57 -10.35 -7.06
C ILE A 109 -21.46 -11.31 -7.86
N ALA A 110 -22.15 -10.80 -8.88
CA ALA A 110 -23.02 -11.61 -9.73
C ALA A 110 -22.28 -12.65 -10.58
N ARG A 111 -20.94 -12.54 -10.72
CA ARG A 111 -20.13 -13.44 -11.58
C ARG A 111 -19.26 -14.41 -10.78
N PHE A 112 -18.67 -13.94 -9.68
CA PHE A 112 -17.70 -14.69 -8.89
C PHE A 112 -18.17 -14.99 -7.46
N GLY A 113 -19.32 -14.46 -7.06
CA GLY A 113 -19.82 -14.58 -5.70
C GLY A 113 -19.26 -13.51 -4.76
N VAL A 114 -19.63 -13.65 -3.49
CA VAL A 114 -19.29 -12.69 -2.44
C VAL A 114 -17.92 -13.01 -1.83
N PRO A 115 -16.96 -12.07 -1.81
CA PRO A 115 -15.67 -12.28 -1.17
C PRO A 115 -15.77 -12.26 0.36
N GLU A 116 -14.96 -13.05 1.07
CA GLU A 116 -14.83 -12.94 2.53
C GLU A 116 -14.26 -11.56 2.93
N ARG A 117 -13.30 -11.05 2.15
CA ARG A 117 -12.58 -9.80 2.44
C ARG A 117 -12.46 -8.91 1.21
N LEU A 118 -12.71 -7.63 1.44
CA LEU A 118 -12.59 -6.58 0.44
C LEU A 118 -11.59 -5.55 0.92
N THR A 119 -10.53 -5.32 0.15
CA THR A 119 -9.52 -4.31 0.47
C THR A 119 -9.63 -3.11 -0.47
N SER A 120 -9.82 -1.92 0.09
CA SER A 120 -9.86 -0.66 -0.65
C SER A 120 -8.83 0.33 -0.12
N ASP A 121 -8.62 1.42 -0.86
CA ASP A 121 -7.98 2.61 -0.29
C ASP A 121 -8.95 3.37 0.64
N GLN A 122 -8.46 4.46 1.25
CA GLN A 122 -9.29 5.38 2.06
C GLN A 122 -10.05 6.40 1.19
N GLY A 123 -10.45 6.01 -0.02
CA GLY A 123 -11.34 6.82 -0.84
C GLY A 123 -12.69 7.04 -0.14
N ARG A 124 -13.19 8.28 -0.16
CA ARG A 124 -14.44 8.67 0.53
C ARG A 124 -15.65 7.81 0.11
N GLN A 125 -15.65 7.34 -1.13
CA GLN A 125 -16.68 6.49 -1.69
C GLN A 125 -16.73 5.10 -1.01
N PHE A 126 -15.59 4.55 -0.61
CA PHE A 126 -15.50 3.25 0.06
C PHE A 126 -15.73 3.33 1.58
N ASP A 127 -15.60 4.52 2.17
CA ASP A 127 -15.88 4.78 3.60
C ASP A 127 -17.31 5.33 3.85
N SER A 128 -18.07 5.53 2.77
CA SER A 128 -19.44 6.02 2.85
C SER A 128 -20.35 5.08 3.64
N ARG A 129 -21.37 5.65 4.30
CA ARG A 129 -22.40 4.86 5.01
C ARG A 129 -23.04 3.82 4.08
N LEU A 130 -23.35 4.22 2.86
CA LEU A 130 -23.93 3.34 1.84
C LEU A 130 -23.04 2.12 1.58
N PHE A 131 -21.74 2.34 1.37
CA PHE A 131 -20.82 1.23 1.07
C PHE A 131 -20.61 0.31 2.28
N ARG A 132 -20.58 0.86 3.50
CA ARG A 132 -20.53 0.07 4.73
C ARG A 132 -21.78 -0.80 4.93
N GLU A 133 -22.96 -0.24 4.69
CA GLU A 133 -24.22 -1.00 4.76
C GLU A 133 -24.29 -2.07 3.67
N PHE A 134 -23.91 -1.72 2.44
CA PHE A 134 -23.83 -2.67 1.33
C PHE A 134 -22.89 -3.85 1.64
N ALA A 135 -21.69 -3.58 2.17
CA ALA A 135 -20.77 -4.63 2.56
C ALA A 135 -21.31 -5.49 3.72
N ARG A 136 -21.99 -4.86 4.70
CA ARG A 136 -22.64 -5.55 5.82
C ARG A 136 -23.73 -6.51 5.33
N LEU A 137 -24.59 -6.06 4.40
CA LEU A 137 -25.65 -6.88 3.82
C LEU A 137 -25.10 -8.10 3.06
N LEU A 138 -23.98 -7.93 2.37
CA LEU A 138 -23.31 -9.04 1.70
C LEU A 138 -22.49 -9.92 2.66
N GLY A 139 -22.23 -9.49 3.90
CA GLY A 139 -21.37 -10.22 4.84
C GLY A 139 -19.87 -10.08 4.55
N VAL A 140 -19.47 -9.05 3.81
CA VAL A 140 -18.08 -8.82 3.38
C VAL A 140 -17.32 -8.03 4.45
N LYS A 141 -16.12 -8.49 4.83
CA LYS A 141 -15.23 -7.73 5.72
C LYS A 141 -14.42 -6.71 4.92
N VAL A 142 -14.75 -5.43 5.06
CA VAL A 142 -14.01 -4.33 4.41
C VAL A 142 -12.76 -3.98 5.22
N VAL A 143 -11.61 -3.93 4.55
CA VAL A 143 -10.32 -3.55 5.11
C VAL A 143 -9.79 -2.35 4.34
N HIS A 144 -9.64 -1.22 5.01
CA HIS A 144 -9.05 -0.02 4.40
C HIS A 144 -7.52 -0.03 4.54
N THR A 145 -6.82 0.21 3.43
CA THR A 145 -5.37 0.39 3.48
C THR A 145 -5.02 1.75 4.06
N THR A 146 -4.01 1.82 4.93
CA THR A 146 -3.59 3.09 5.51
C THR A 146 -2.97 4.02 4.45
N PRO A 147 -3.14 5.35 4.58
CA PRO A 147 -2.54 6.31 3.65
C PRO A 147 -1.05 6.06 3.50
N TYR A 148 -0.56 6.09 2.25
CA TYR A 148 0.86 5.95 1.93
C TYR A 148 1.48 4.56 2.22
N HIS A 149 0.70 3.47 2.25
CA HIS A 149 1.24 2.10 2.29
C HIS A 149 1.08 1.36 0.94
N PRO A 150 1.91 1.65 -0.08
CA PRO A 150 1.81 1.06 -1.43
C PRO A 150 1.84 -0.47 -1.47
N GLN A 151 2.43 -1.08 -0.45
CA GLN A 151 2.68 -2.52 -0.37
C GLN A 151 1.40 -3.32 -0.14
N ALA A 152 0.40 -2.73 0.54
CA ALA A 152 -0.90 -3.35 0.77
C ALA A 152 -1.69 -3.50 -0.55
N ASN A 153 -1.62 -2.49 -1.43
CA ASN A 153 -2.29 -2.47 -2.74
C ASN A 153 -1.34 -2.70 -3.94
N GLY A 154 -0.24 -3.43 -3.73
CA GLY A 154 0.78 -3.64 -4.76
C GLY A 154 0.25 -4.27 -6.06
N SER A 155 -0.68 -5.23 -5.95
CA SER A 155 -1.30 -5.90 -7.12
C SER A 155 -2.10 -4.93 -7.99
N VAL A 156 -2.92 -4.09 -7.36
CA VAL A 156 -3.74 -3.10 -8.05
C VAL A 156 -2.87 -2.04 -8.71
N LYS A 157 -1.83 -1.54 -8.02
CA LYS A 157 -0.89 -0.58 -8.62
C LYS A 157 -0.16 -1.15 -9.82
N LYS A 158 0.22 -2.44 -9.77
CA LYS A 158 0.82 -3.14 -10.93
C LYS A 158 -0.17 -3.22 -12.08
N LEU A 159 -1.44 -3.55 -11.81
CA LEU A 159 -2.51 -3.55 -12.81
C LEU A 159 -2.69 -2.16 -13.42
N HIS A 160 -2.77 -1.10 -12.60
CA HIS A 160 -2.94 0.27 -13.10
C HIS A 160 -1.80 0.69 -14.06
N ARG A 161 -0.56 0.34 -13.73
CA ARG A 161 0.59 0.62 -14.59
C ARG A 161 0.48 -0.14 -15.92
N GLN A 162 0.14 -1.43 -15.85
CA GLN A 162 -0.04 -2.27 -17.05
C GLN A 162 -1.19 -1.74 -17.92
N LEU A 163 -2.34 -1.42 -17.31
CA LEU A 163 -3.51 -0.87 -17.98
C LEU A 163 -3.22 0.45 -18.67
N LYS A 164 -2.59 1.42 -17.97
CA LYS A 164 -2.21 2.71 -18.57
C LYS A 164 -1.23 2.54 -19.72
N SER A 165 -0.27 1.62 -19.60
CA SER A 165 0.68 1.33 -20.67
C SER A 165 -0.01 0.74 -21.90
N ALA A 166 -0.91 -0.23 -21.69
CA ALA A 166 -1.66 -0.88 -22.76
C ALA A 166 -2.58 0.12 -23.49
N ILE A 167 -3.32 0.95 -22.74
CA ILE A 167 -4.17 2.00 -23.32
C ILE A 167 -3.35 2.96 -24.19
N ARG A 168 -2.16 3.38 -23.72
CA ARG A 168 -1.25 4.23 -24.51
C ARG A 168 -0.75 3.55 -25.78
N ALA A 169 -0.42 2.26 -25.70
CA ALA A 169 0.05 1.49 -26.85
C ALA A 169 -1.02 1.34 -27.95
N HIS A 170 -2.30 1.29 -27.58
CA HIS A 170 -3.41 1.32 -28.54
C HIS A 170 -3.63 2.68 -29.20
N ALA A 171 -2.91 3.74 -28.78
CA ALA A 171 -2.94 5.08 -29.37
C ALA A 171 -4.36 5.63 -29.60
N THR A 172 -5.31 5.32 -28.71
CA THR A 172 -6.72 5.72 -28.85
C THR A 172 -7.23 6.44 -27.61
N GLU A 173 -7.98 7.51 -27.82
CA GLU A 173 -8.73 8.19 -26.75
C GLU A 173 -9.96 7.37 -26.33
N ARG A 174 -10.44 6.47 -27.20
CA ARG A 174 -11.60 5.60 -26.95
C ARG A 174 -11.21 4.36 -26.14
N TRP A 175 -10.58 4.58 -24.98
CA TRP A 175 -10.04 3.52 -24.13
C TRP A 175 -11.07 2.46 -23.69
N THR A 176 -12.36 2.82 -23.61
CA THR A 176 -13.44 1.86 -23.27
C THR A 176 -13.64 0.76 -24.32
N VAL A 177 -13.32 1.02 -25.59
CA VAL A 177 -13.48 0.06 -26.69
C VAL A 177 -12.38 -1.00 -26.67
N VAL A 178 -11.15 -0.57 -26.41
CA VAL A 178 -9.97 -1.45 -26.37
C VAL A 178 -9.84 -2.20 -25.04
N LEU A 179 -10.62 -1.81 -24.02
CA LEU A 179 -10.52 -2.38 -22.68
C LEU A 179 -10.73 -3.90 -22.67
N ALA A 180 -11.70 -4.39 -23.45
CA ALA A 180 -11.97 -5.83 -23.54
C ALA A 180 -10.76 -6.61 -24.09
N SER A 181 -10.13 -6.12 -25.17
CA SER A 181 -8.94 -6.72 -25.78
C SER A 181 -7.73 -6.65 -24.83
N ILE A 182 -7.55 -5.53 -24.12
CA ILE A 182 -6.49 -5.38 -23.12
C ILE A 182 -6.69 -6.40 -22.00
N LEU A 183 -7.91 -6.53 -21.46
CA LEU A 183 -8.20 -7.48 -20.39
C LEU A 183 -8.02 -8.93 -20.84
N LEU A 184 -8.42 -9.27 -22.07
CA LEU A 184 -8.17 -10.59 -22.65
C LEU A 184 -6.67 -10.90 -22.68
N GLY A 185 -5.86 -9.97 -23.20
CA GLY A 185 -4.40 -10.11 -23.22
C GLY A 185 -3.81 -10.25 -21.82
N ILE A 186 -4.25 -9.47 -20.84
CA ILE A 186 -3.76 -9.56 -19.45
C ILE A 186 -4.14 -10.92 -18.82
N ARG A 187 -5.34 -11.44 -19.11
CA ARG A 187 -5.83 -12.72 -18.57
C ARG A 187 -5.09 -13.92 -19.16
N ALA A 188 -4.82 -13.89 -20.47
CA ALA A 188 -4.10 -14.95 -21.18
C ALA A 188 -2.57 -14.90 -20.98
N SER A 189 -2.02 -13.73 -20.60
CA SER A 189 -0.58 -13.59 -20.37
C SER A 189 -0.08 -14.51 -19.25
N VAL A 190 0.87 -15.40 -19.56
CA VAL A 190 1.62 -16.18 -18.57
C VAL A 190 2.40 -15.25 -17.67
N LYS A 191 2.34 -15.47 -16.35
CA LYS A 191 3.05 -14.66 -15.36
C LYS A 191 4.19 -15.46 -14.76
N GLU A 192 5.41 -14.94 -14.85
CA GLU A 192 6.50 -15.40 -13.98
C GLU A 192 6.32 -14.82 -12.56
N PRO A 193 6.51 -15.60 -11.49
CA PRO A 193 7.05 -16.98 -11.40
C PRO A 193 5.98 -18.09 -11.37
N LEU A 194 4.72 -17.77 -11.67
CA LEU A 194 3.60 -18.71 -11.62
C LEU A 194 3.69 -19.78 -12.73
N ASN A 195 4.37 -19.46 -13.84
CA ASN A 195 4.40 -20.28 -15.07
C ASN A 195 3.02 -20.71 -15.57
N CYS A 196 1.99 -19.95 -15.17
CA CYS A 196 0.62 -20.09 -15.65
C CYS A 196 0.02 -18.70 -15.88
N SER A 197 -0.98 -18.67 -16.73
CA SER A 197 -1.80 -17.50 -17.01
C SER A 197 -2.81 -17.27 -15.90
N VAL A 198 -3.23 -16.02 -15.77
CA VAL A 198 -4.29 -15.64 -14.82
C VAL A 198 -5.60 -16.37 -15.15
N ALA A 199 -5.84 -16.62 -16.44
CA ALA A 199 -6.90 -17.45 -16.97
C ALA A 199 -6.86 -18.89 -16.48
N GLU A 200 -5.72 -19.56 -16.62
CA GLU A 200 -5.55 -20.95 -16.15
C GLU A 200 -5.77 -21.07 -14.64
N MET A 201 -5.36 -20.06 -13.88
CA MET A 201 -5.58 -20.06 -12.43
C MET A 201 -7.06 -19.92 -12.05
N VAL A 202 -7.90 -19.36 -12.93
CA VAL A 202 -9.34 -19.22 -12.70
C VAL A 202 -10.14 -20.36 -13.33
N TYR A 203 -9.83 -20.77 -14.55
CA TYR A 203 -10.61 -21.75 -15.29
C TYR A 203 -10.00 -23.16 -15.28
N GLY A 204 -8.75 -23.31 -14.83
CA GLY A 204 -8.01 -24.58 -14.89
C GLY A 204 -7.40 -24.87 -16.27
N THR A 205 -7.76 -24.08 -17.28
CA THR A 205 -7.31 -24.19 -18.67
C THR A 205 -7.03 -22.80 -19.26
N PRO A 206 -6.16 -22.69 -20.28
CA PRO A 206 -5.96 -21.43 -20.98
C PRO A 206 -7.24 -20.97 -21.68
N ILE A 207 -7.42 -19.65 -21.79
CA ILE A 207 -8.52 -19.07 -22.57
C ILE A 207 -8.11 -19.14 -24.05
N PRO A 208 -8.98 -19.67 -24.93
CA PRO A 208 -8.71 -19.66 -26.36
C PRO A 208 -8.68 -18.22 -26.87
N LEU A 209 -7.65 -17.88 -27.65
CA LEU A 209 -7.48 -16.56 -28.22
C LEU A 209 -8.08 -16.46 -29.63
N PRO A 210 -8.60 -15.28 -30.03
CA PRO A 210 -9.05 -15.07 -31.41
C PRO A 210 -7.93 -15.40 -32.40
N GLY A 211 -8.19 -16.32 -33.33
CA GLY A 211 -7.23 -16.77 -34.33
C GLY A 211 -6.42 -18.02 -33.93
N GLU A 212 -6.60 -18.57 -32.74
CA GLU A 212 -6.11 -19.92 -32.45
C GLU A 212 -6.92 -20.94 -33.26
N PHE A 213 -6.23 -21.70 -34.11
CA PHE A 213 -6.84 -22.85 -34.77
C PHE A 213 -7.26 -23.85 -33.71
N PHE A 214 -8.49 -24.35 -33.79
CA PHE A 214 -8.95 -25.51 -33.02
C PHE A 214 -8.10 -26.71 -33.44
N SER A 215 -6.92 -26.86 -32.86
CA SER A 215 -6.18 -28.11 -32.98
C SER A 215 -7.03 -29.15 -32.30
N VAL A 216 -7.51 -30.14 -33.07
CA VAL A 216 -8.19 -31.33 -32.55
C VAL A 216 -7.15 -32.11 -31.76
N ASN A 217 -6.88 -31.69 -30.53
CA ASN A 217 -5.97 -32.38 -29.64
C ASN A 217 -6.71 -33.58 -29.04
N LYS A 218 -6.08 -34.75 -29.19
CA LYS A 218 -6.44 -36.10 -28.72
C LYS A 218 -7.63 -36.11 -27.77
N THR A 219 -8.69 -36.79 -28.17
CA THR A 219 -9.80 -37.22 -27.30
C THR A 219 -9.24 -38.02 -26.12
N LEU A 220 -8.88 -37.32 -25.04
CA LEU A 220 -8.77 -37.92 -23.72
C LEU A 220 -10.14 -38.53 -23.39
N SER A 221 -10.14 -39.73 -22.80
CA SER A 221 -11.40 -40.26 -22.28
C SER A 221 -11.97 -39.26 -21.27
N THR A 222 -13.29 -39.10 -21.24
CA THR A 222 -13.97 -38.12 -20.37
C THR A 222 -13.53 -38.26 -18.90
N ASN A 223 -13.30 -39.50 -18.45
CA ASN A 223 -12.87 -39.80 -17.09
C ASN A 223 -11.44 -39.35 -16.82
N ASP A 224 -10.52 -39.56 -17.76
CA ASP A 224 -9.12 -39.12 -17.62
C ASP A 224 -9.01 -37.59 -17.65
N PHE A 225 -9.83 -36.93 -18.46
CA PHE A 225 -9.90 -35.47 -18.50
C PHE A 225 -10.42 -34.91 -17.17
N LEU A 226 -11.50 -35.47 -16.62
CA LEU A 226 -12.08 -35.02 -15.36
C LEU A 226 -11.11 -35.23 -14.19
N ALA A 227 -10.48 -36.40 -14.10
CA ALA A 227 -9.47 -36.68 -13.07
C ALA A 227 -8.27 -35.71 -13.19
N SER A 228 -7.77 -35.49 -14.41
CA SER A 228 -6.68 -34.56 -14.68
C SER A 228 -7.05 -33.10 -14.38
N LEU A 229 -8.28 -32.69 -14.65
CA LEU A 229 -8.76 -31.34 -14.35
C LEU A 229 -8.93 -31.13 -12.83
N GLN A 230 -9.48 -32.11 -12.13
CA GLN A 230 -9.59 -32.08 -10.66
C GLN A 230 -8.20 -32.01 -10.00
N GLN A 231 -7.23 -32.80 -10.48
CA GLN A 231 -5.85 -32.76 -10.02
C GLN A 231 -5.16 -31.41 -10.33
N ARG A 232 -5.41 -30.84 -11.51
CA ARG A 232 -4.90 -29.50 -11.86
C ARG A 232 -5.50 -28.43 -10.95
N MET A 233 -6.82 -28.40 -10.81
CA MET A 233 -7.52 -27.41 -9.98
C MET A 233 -7.12 -27.51 -8.49
N SER A 234 -6.89 -28.72 -7.96
CA SER A 234 -6.45 -28.91 -6.58
C SER A 234 -4.98 -28.56 -6.35
N SER A 235 -4.15 -28.63 -7.39
CA SER A 235 -2.73 -28.27 -7.31
C SER A 235 -2.46 -26.77 -7.47
N LEU A 236 -3.44 -25.98 -7.93
CA LEU A 236 -3.33 -24.52 -8.01
C LEU A 236 -3.13 -23.91 -6.62
N ARG A 237 -1.96 -23.31 -6.41
CA ARG A 237 -1.63 -22.61 -5.16
C ARG A 237 -1.43 -21.12 -5.40
N PRO A 238 -1.91 -20.27 -4.47
CA PRO A 238 -1.67 -18.84 -4.53
C PRO A 238 -0.22 -18.54 -4.19
N ILE A 239 0.47 -17.82 -5.08
CA ILE A 239 1.85 -17.40 -4.81
C ILE A 239 1.84 -16.07 -4.04
N PRO A 240 2.60 -15.97 -2.93
CA PRO A 240 2.82 -14.70 -2.23
C PRO A 240 3.31 -13.63 -3.19
N MET A 241 2.92 -12.37 -2.97
CA MET A 241 3.48 -11.28 -3.79
C MET A 241 5.00 -11.26 -3.62
N SER A 242 5.73 -11.38 -4.74
CA SER A 242 7.19 -11.37 -4.73
C SER A 242 7.73 -10.09 -4.08
N GLN A 243 8.57 -10.26 -3.06
CA GLN A 243 9.22 -9.19 -2.32
C GLN A 243 10.53 -8.78 -3.03
N HIS A 244 10.42 -8.23 -4.24
CA HIS A 244 11.60 -7.79 -5.03
C HIS A 244 12.39 -6.61 -4.41
N CYS A 245 12.01 -6.14 -3.21
CA CYS A 245 12.70 -5.05 -2.51
C CYS A 245 12.98 -5.46 -1.07
N ARG A 246 14.06 -6.22 -0.84
CA ARG A 246 14.64 -6.43 0.49
C ARG A 246 15.31 -5.14 0.96
N ARG A 247 14.52 -4.12 1.34
CA ARG A 247 15.06 -2.95 2.03
C ARG A 247 15.55 -3.40 3.40
N LYS A 248 16.78 -3.00 3.79
CA LYS A 248 17.30 -3.26 5.13
C LYS A 248 16.36 -2.61 6.15
N VAL A 249 15.67 -3.44 6.92
CA VAL A 249 14.78 -3.02 7.99
C VAL A 249 15.57 -2.18 9.00
N PHE A 250 15.00 -1.03 9.37
CA PHE A 250 15.55 -0.15 10.39
C PHE A 250 14.39 0.53 11.11
N VAL A 251 14.17 0.15 12.37
CA VAL A 251 13.22 0.84 13.25
C VAL A 251 13.99 1.33 14.46
N HIS A 252 13.84 2.62 14.77
CA HIS A 252 14.51 3.22 15.92
C HIS A 252 13.86 2.70 17.21
N LYS A 253 14.64 2.12 18.13
CA LYS A 253 14.14 1.51 19.38
C LYS A 253 13.26 2.46 20.21
N GLU A 254 13.67 3.73 20.29
CA GLU A 254 12.94 4.80 21.00
C GLU A 254 11.53 5.10 20.46
N LEU A 255 11.15 4.62 19.27
CA LEU A 255 9.78 4.82 18.77
C LEU A 255 8.74 4.14 19.67
N ASN A 256 9.11 3.06 20.36
CA ASN A 256 8.22 2.33 21.26
C ASN A 256 7.90 3.15 22.53
N ASN A 257 8.86 3.94 23.03
CA ASN A 257 8.78 4.60 24.33
C ASN A 257 8.69 6.13 24.27
N CYS A 258 8.85 6.73 23.09
CA CYS A 258 8.81 8.19 22.95
C CYS A 258 7.46 8.78 23.41
N SER A 259 7.41 10.06 23.76
CA SER A 259 6.14 10.79 23.94
C SER A 259 5.71 11.47 22.63
N HIS A 260 6.68 12.02 21.91
CA HIS A 260 6.49 12.78 20.69
C HIS A 260 7.25 12.19 19.50
N VAL A 261 6.73 12.42 18.29
CA VAL A 261 7.34 11.99 17.02
C VAL A 261 7.31 13.09 15.97
N PHE A 262 8.23 13.01 15.02
CA PHE A 262 8.25 13.83 13.81
C PHE A 262 7.61 13.06 12.65
N LEU A 263 6.75 13.73 11.88
CA LEU A 263 6.07 13.18 10.71
C LEU A 263 6.77 13.62 9.43
N ARG A 264 7.13 12.67 8.56
CA ARG A 264 7.74 12.96 7.25
C ARG A 264 6.70 13.45 6.25
N GLU A 265 6.95 14.59 5.62
CA GLU A 265 6.10 15.15 4.57
C GLU A 265 6.57 14.65 3.19
N ASP A 266 5.90 13.63 2.65
CA ASP A 266 6.27 12.97 1.38
C ASP A 266 5.78 13.72 0.12
N ARG A 267 5.17 14.91 0.28
CA ARG A 267 4.72 15.74 -0.85
C ARG A 267 5.94 16.40 -1.51
N LEU A 268 5.84 16.80 -2.78
CA LEU A 268 6.86 17.61 -3.46
C LEU A 268 7.06 18.91 -2.66
N THR A 269 8.06 18.93 -1.79
CA THR A 269 8.37 20.11 -0.96
C THR A 269 9.08 21.15 -1.82
N LYS A 270 8.72 22.42 -1.65
CA LYS A 270 9.48 23.55 -2.18
C LYS A 270 10.92 23.51 -1.64
N SER A 271 11.85 24.14 -2.36
CA SER A 271 13.25 24.25 -1.91
C SER A 271 13.32 24.82 -0.48
N LEU A 272 14.25 24.29 0.33
CA LEU A 272 14.53 24.71 1.72
C LEU A 272 13.45 24.44 2.78
N VAL A 273 12.42 23.63 2.49
CA VAL A 273 11.44 23.22 3.52
C VAL A 273 11.96 22.03 4.33
N SER A 274 11.77 22.07 5.65
CA SER A 274 12.13 20.94 6.52
C SER A 274 11.31 19.69 6.14
N PRO A 275 11.96 18.53 5.92
CA PRO A 275 11.28 17.30 5.49
C PRO A 275 10.36 16.69 6.56
N TYR A 276 10.46 17.14 7.81
CA TYR A 276 9.61 16.68 8.90
C TYR A 276 8.82 17.82 9.56
N SER A 277 7.56 17.54 9.86
CA SER A 277 6.66 18.34 10.70
C SER A 277 6.59 17.77 12.14
N GLY A 278 6.21 18.60 13.10
CA GLY A 278 6.16 18.25 14.53
C GLY A 278 7.18 19.02 15.38
N PRO A 279 7.42 18.60 16.64
CA PRO A 279 7.02 17.32 17.24
C PRO A 279 5.51 17.19 17.50
N HIS A 280 4.94 16.03 17.19
CA HIS A 280 3.52 15.70 17.39
C HIS A 280 3.37 14.70 18.54
N LEU A 281 2.33 14.86 19.37
CA LEU A 281 2.02 13.95 20.46
C LEU A 281 1.51 12.61 19.91
N VAL A 282 1.98 11.50 20.46
CA VAL A 282 1.46 10.18 20.11
C VAL A 282 0.34 9.78 21.07
N VAL A 283 -0.84 9.53 20.51
CA VAL A 283 -2.05 9.14 21.25
C VAL A 283 -2.08 7.62 21.44
N SER A 284 -1.83 6.85 20.38
CA SER A 284 -1.82 5.39 20.43
C SER A 284 -0.77 4.79 19.48
N ARG A 285 -0.28 3.60 19.83
CA ARG A 285 0.78 2.90 19.10
C ARG A 285 0.39 1.47 18.80
N THR A 286 0.72 1.02 17.59
CA THR A 286 0.69 -0.39 17.18
C THR A 286 2.04 -0.72 16.54
N SER A 287 2.26 -2.00 16.22
CA SER A 287 3.52 -2.45 15.59
C SER A 287 3.80 -1.83 14.20
N LYS A 288 2.78 -1.30 13.52
CA LYS A 288 2.91 -0.72 12.17
C LYS A 288 2.39 0.71 12.03
N HIS A 289 1.44 1.10 12.86
CA HIS A 289 0.73 2.37 12.77
C HIS A 289 0.70 3.11 14.10
N PHE A 290 0.81 4.42 14.04
CA PHE A 290 0.73 5.31 15.20
C PHE A 290 -0.39 6.29 14.94
N THR A 291 -1.18 6.59 15.98
CA THR A 291 -2.14 7.68 15.94
C THR A 291 -1.49 8.89 16.60
N ILE A 292 -1.31 9.96 15.83
CA ILE A 292 -0.65 11.19 16.27
C ILE A 292 -1.64 12.36 16.25
N GLN A 293 -1.45 13.30 17.17
CA GLN A 293 -2.22 14.54 17.23
C GLN A 293 -1.52 15.61 16.37
N VAL A 294 -2.16 16.00 15.26
CA VAL A 294 -1.68 17.07 14.37
C VAL A 294 -2.65 18.26 14.48
N GLY A 295 -2.30 19.25 15.28
CA GLY A 295 -3.20 20.35 15.64
C GLY A 295 -4.41 19.84 16.41
N SER A 296 -5.63 20.13 15.93
CA SER A 296 -6.88 19.65 16.54
C SER A 296 -7.33 18.26 16.08
N ARG A 297 -6.65 17.66 15.10
CA ARG A 297 -7.07 16.37 14.49
C ARG A 297 -6.13 15.23 14.87
N GLN A 298 -6.71 14.05 15.05
CA GLN A 298 -5.95 12.80 15.15
C GLN A 298 -5.76 12.19 13.76
N GLN A 299 -4.54 11.72 13.49
CA GLN A 299 -4.21 11.05 12.24
C GLN A 299 -3.44 9.76 12.48
N THR A 300 -3.88 8.68 11.85
CA THR A 300 -3.16 7.41 11.83
C THR A 300 -2.14 7.39 10.70
N VAL A 301 -0.87 7.17 11.04
CA VAL A 301 0.27 7.20 10.13
C VAL A 301 1.13 5.94 10.28
N SER A 302 1.75 5.51 9.18
CA SER A 302 2.69 4.38 9.19
C SER A 302 3.98 4.76 9.92
N ILE A 303 4.54 3.81 10.66
CA ILE A 303 5.84 3.92 11.34
C ILE A 303 6.98 4.31 10.38
N ASP A 304 6.88 3.97 9.09
CA ASP A 304 7.87 4.30 8.05
C ASP A 304 8.01 5.82 7.82
N ARG A 305 6.99 6.58 8.19
CA ARG A 305 6.96 8.05 8.07
C ARG A 305 7.34 8.75 9.37
N LEU A 306 7.71 8.00 10.40
CA LEU A 306 7.96 8.54 11.74
C LEU A 306 9.43 8.48 12.12
N LYS A 307 9.82 9.46 12.92
CA LYS A 307 11.10 9.53 13.62
C LYS A 307 10.83 9.96 15.06
N PRO A 308 11.50 9.38 16.08
CA PRO A 308 11.30 9.80 17.46
C PRO A 308 11.77 11.25 17.64
N ALA A 309 11.05 12.01 18.47
CA ALA A 309 11.48 13.33 18.90
C ALA A 309 12.18 13.23 20.25
N PHE A 310 13.39 13.79 20.33
CA PHE A 310 14.12 13.94 21.58
C PHE A 310 13.89 15.35 22.11
N GLN A 311 13.38 15.44 23.33
CA GLN A 311 13.24 16.69 24.07
C GLN A 311 14.12 16.59 25.31
N LEU A 312 14.74 17.71 25.70
CA LEU A 312 15.40 17.79 27.00
C LEU A 312 14.31 17.71 28.06
N ALA A 313 14.50 16.88 29.08
CA ALA A 313 13.79 17.09 30.34
C ALA A 313 14.16 18.51 30.82
N GLU A 314 13.19 19.24 31.39
CA GLU A 314 13.45 20.59 31.91
C GLU A 314 14.73 20.58 32.75
N ILE A 315 15.70 21.39 32.32
CA ILE A 315 16.99 21.46 32.97
C ILE A 315 16.72 22.07 34.34
N GLN A 316 16.81 21.26 35.41
CA GLN A 316 16.96 21.84 36.74
C GLN A 316 18.28 22.63 36.74
N PRO A 317 18.27 23.93 37.06
CA PRO A 317 19.47 24.73 37.03
C PRO A 317 20.50 24.13 37.97
N PHE A 318 21.67 23.82 37.42
CA PHE A 318 22.82 23.38 38.20
C PHE A 318 23.23 24.55 39.11
N ARG A 319 22.99 24.44 40.42
CA ARG A 319 23.57 25.36 41.40
C ARG A 319 25.06 25.07 41.46
N VAL A 320 25.86 25.85 40.74
CA VAL A 320 27.31 25.87 40.92
C VAL A 320 27.56 26.73 42.15
N ASN A 321 27.77 26.09 43.31
CA ASN A 321 28.33 26.78 44.46
C ASN A 321 29.80 27.06 44.15
N PHE A 322 30.11 28.31 43.82
CA PHE A 322 31.49 28.79 43.88
C PHE A 322 31.83 29.00 45.35
N SER A 323 32.60 28.08 45.93
CA SER A 323 33.33 28.38 47.16
C SER A 323 34.46 29.34 46.77
N ILE A 324 34.40 30.56 47.28
CA ILE A 324 35.48 31.56 47.18
C ILE A 324 36.60 31.15 48.12
#